data_AF-A0A924V1A8-F1
#
_entry.id   AF-A0A924V1A8-F1
#
_cell.length_a   1.000
_cell.length_b   1.000
_cell.length_c   1.000
_cell.angle_alpha   90.00
_cell.angle_beta   90.00
_cell.angle_gamma   90.00
#
_symmetry.space_group_name_H-M   'P 1'
#
loop_
_entity.id
_entity.type
_entity.pdbx_description
1 polymer ?
#
loop_
_entity_poly.entity_id
_entity_poly.type
_entity_poly.pdbx_seq_one_letter_code
_entity_poly.pdbx_strand_id
1 'polypeptide(L)'
;MTNSYVQKGKLEVAQELYDFIENDALPNTGVTSEGFWSGLEGIVADLTPKNKALLAKRDDLQAQIDSYYANGGAAKSFAEYKAFLQEIGYLVPVGEDFVVSPQNIDAEIATMAGPQLVVPVKNARFAVNAANSR
;
A
#
# COMPACT_ATOMS: atom_id res chain seq x y z
N MET A 1 0.69 -18.48 23.53
CA MET A 1 -0.67 -17.92 23.40
C MET A 1 -1.39 -18.75 22.35
N THR A 2 -2.52 -19.35 22.68
CA THR A 2 -3.36 -20.06 21.71
C THR A 2 -4.09 -19.00 20.88
N ASN A 3 -3.64 -18.78 19.64
CA ASN A 3 -4.33 -17.89 18.72
C ASN A 3 -5.67 -18.53 18.35
N SER A 4 -6.76 -18.03 18.93
CA SER A 4 -8.13 -18.40 18.55
C SER A 4 -8.51 -17.66 17.27
N TYR A 5 -9.23 -18.32 16.37
CA TYR A 5 -9.70 -17.76 15.10
C TYR A 5 -11.22 -17.89 14.99
N VAL A 6 -11.84 -16.92 14.33
CA VAL A 6 -13.27 -16.89 13.99
C VAL A 6 -13.40 -17.04 12.48
N GLN A 7 -14.25 -17.98 12.05
CA GLN A 7 -14.55 -18.16 10.63
C GLN A 7 -15.53 -17.09 10.15
N LYS A 8 -15.17 -16.36 9.08
CA LYS A 8 -16.05 -15.45 8.35
C LYS A 8 -15.97 -15.74 6.86
N GLY A 9 -16.96 -16.48 6.34
CA GLY A 9 -16.90 -17.01 4.98
C GLY A 9 -15.67 -17.92 4.84
N LYS A 10 -14.77 -17.61 3.91
CA LYS A 10 -13.48 -18.29 3.73
C LYS A 10 -12.33 -17.70 4.55
N LEU A 11 -12.54 -16.60 5.28
CA LEU A 11 -11.52 -15.98 6.11
C LEU A 11 -11.45 -16.67 7.48
N GLU A 12 -10.22 -16.92 7.94
CA GLU A 12 -9.90 -17.23 9.33
C GLU A 12 -9.35 -15.96 9.99
N VAL A 13 -10.18 -15.28 10.78
CA VAL A 13 -9.82 -13.98 11.39
C VAL A 13 -9.39 -14.22 12.83
N ALA A 14 -8.23 -13.67 13.23
CA ALA A 14 -7.80 -13.75 14.61
C ALA A 14 -8.86 -13.13 15.55
N GLN A 15 -9.17 -13.81 16.66
CA GLN A 15 -10.25 -13.42 17.58
C GLN A 15 -10.11 -11.96 18.03
N GLU A 16 -8.90 -11.52 18.38
CA GLU A 16 -8.63 -10.16 18.82
C GLU A 16 -9.00 -9.10 17.76
N LEU A 17 -8.75 -9.39 16.48
CA LEU A 17 -9.08 -8.49 15.39
C LEU A 17 -10.59 -8.53 15.12
N TYR A 18 -11.19 -9.72 15.17
CA TYR A 18 -12.64 -9.86 15.02
C TYR A 18 -13.38 -9.04 16.07
N ASP A 19 -13.03 -9.21 17.35
CA ASP A 19 -13.67 -8.53 18.47
C ASP A 19 -13.47 -7.02 18.40
N PHE A 20 -12.28 -6.54 18.03
CA PHE A 20 -12.03 -5.11 17.81
C PHE A 20 -12.94 -4.54 16.72
N ILE A 21 -13.07 -5.23 15.59
CA ILE A 21 -13.91 -4.75 14.48
C ILE A 21 -15.38 -4.70 14.89
N GLU A 22 -15.90 -5.77 15.52
CA GLU A 22 -17.31 -5.85 15.92
C GLU A 22 -17.69 -4.86 17.02
N ASN A 23 -16.82 -4.71 18.03
CA ASN A 23 -17.18 -3.99 19.25
C ASN A 23 -16.69 -2.54 19.28
N ASP A 24 -15.60 -2.21 18.57
CA ASP A 24 -14.99 -0.88 18.63
C ASP A 24 -15.06 -0.13 17.29
N ALA A 25 -14.85 -0.81 16.15
CA ALA A 25 -14.71 -0.12 14.86
C ALA A 25 -16.02 0.04 14.08
N LEU A 26 -16.86 -1.00 14.02
CA LEU A 26 -18.13 -0.98 13.27
C LEU A 26 -19.26 -0.13 13.88
N PRO A 27 -19.43 -0.06 15.22
CA PRO A 27 -20.56 0.67 15.79
C PRO A 27 -20.63 2.12 15.31
N ASN A 28 -21.85 2.60 15.02
CA ASN A 28 -22.14 3.96 14.53
C ASN A 28 -21.60 4.33 13.14
N THR A 29 -21.02 3.39 12.39
CA THR A 29 -20.55 3.64 11.00
C THR A 29 -21.66 3.54 9.95
N GLY A 30 -22.78 2.87 10.29
CA GLY A 30 -23.84 2.53 9.34
C GLY A 30 -23.54 1.30 8.46
N VAL A 31 -22.38 0.66 8.63
CA VAL A 31 -22.00 -0.58 7.93
C VAL A 31 -22.41 -1.80 8.76
N THR A 32 -23.01 -2.81 8.13
CA THR A 32 -23.36 -4.06 8.82
C THR A 32 -22.15 -4.97 8.93
N SER A 33 -22.07 -5.77 10.01
CA SER A 33 -21.02 -6.79 10.18
C SER A 33 -20.96 -7.74 8.97
N GLU A 34 -22.10 -8.25 8.52
CA GLU A 34 -22.17 -9.13 7.34
C GLU A 34 -21.66 -8.45 6.08
N GLY A 35 -22.06 -7.19 5.82
CA GLY A 35 -21.62 -6.43 4.66
C GLY A 35 -20.11 -6.14 4.70
N PHE A 36 -19.58 -5.84 5.87
CA PHE A 36 -18.13 -5.64 6.06
C PHE A 36 -17.34 -6.92 5.77
N TRP A 37 -17.67 -8.03 6.43
CA TRP A 37 -16.87 -9.26 6.31
C TRP A 37 -16.97 -9.90 4.92
N SER A 38 -18.17 -9.93 4.32
CA SER A 38 -18.34 -10.43 2.95
C SER A 38 -17.63 -9.54 1.92
N GLY A 39 -17.68 -8.21 2.10
CA GLY A 39 -16.94 -7.27 1.27
C GLY A 39 -15.43 -7.45 1.40
N LEU A 40 -14.92 -7.60 2.62
CA LEU A 40 -13.51 -7.87 2.88
C LEU A 40 -13.06 -9.18 2.23
N GLU A 41 -13.84 -10.26 2.38
CA GLU A 41 -13.55 -11.55 1.75
C GLU A 41 -13.44 -11.42 0.22
N GLY A 42 -14.39 -10.74 -0.42
CA GLY A 42 -14.36 -10.49 -1.86
C GLY A 42 -13.12 -9.72 -2.30
N ILE A 43 -12.80 -8.62 -1.60
CA ILE A 43 -11.61 -7.80 -1.90
C ILE A 43 -10.32 -8.63 -1.74
N VAL A 44 -10.21 -9.39 -0.65
CA VAL A 44 -9.03 -10.23 -0.39
C VAL A 44 -8.89 -11.29 -1.49
N ALA A 45 -9.98 -11.95 -1.88
CA ALA A 45 -9.95 -12.95 -2.95
C ALA A 45 -9.51 -12.35 -4.29
N ASP A 46 -10.04 -11.18 -4.65
CA ASP A 46 -9.80 -10.56 -5.96
C ASP A 46 -8.42 -9.88 -6.06
N LEU A 47 -7.96 -9.26 -4.97
CA LEU A 47 -6.75 -8.43 -4.99
C LEU A 47 -5.49 -9.16 -4.50
N THR A 48 -5.60 -10.24 -3.72
CA THR A 48 -4.42 -10.99 -3.25
C THR A 48 -3.57 -11.53 -4.40
N PRO A 49 -4.11 -12.16 -5.46
CA PRO A 49 -3.30 -12.64 -6.58
C PRO A 49 -2.57 -11.50 -7.30
N LYS A 50 -3.25 -10.36 -7.49
CA LYS A 50 -2.67 -9.17 -8.12
C LYS A 50 -1.55 -8.57 -7.27
N ASN A 51 -1.76 -8.46 -5.95
CA ASN A 51 -0.75 -7.96 -5.02
C ASN A 51 0.50 -8.86 -5.03
N LYS A 52 0.33 -10.19 -4.96
CA LYS A 52 1.45 -11.14 -5.08
C LYS A 52 2.20 -10.99 -6.39
N ALA A 53 1.49 -10.83 -7.51
CA ALA A 53 2.11 -10.61 -8.82
C ALA A 53 2.90 -9.29 -8.87
N LEU A 54 2.41 -8.22 -8.24
CA LEU A 54 3.12 -6.94 -8.16
C LEU A 54 4.42 -7.06 -7.34
N LEU A 55 4.40 -7.81 -6.23
CA LEU A 55 5.61 -8.09 -5.44
C LEU A 55 6.61 -8.92 -6.25
N ALA A 56 6.15 -9.99 -6.88
CA ALA A 56 7.00 -10.81 -7.75
C ALA A 56 7.62 -9.99 -8.90
N LYS A 57 6.88 -9.02 -9.46
CA LYS A 57 7.43 -8.12 -10.49
C LYS A 57 8.54 -7.22 -9.95
N ARG A 58 8.46 -6.79 -8.69
CA ARG A 58 9.55 -6.02 -8.05
C ARG A 58 10.80 -6.88 -7.89
N ASP A 59 10.63 -8.11 -7.41
CA ASP A 59 11.74 -9.05 -7.22
C ASP A 59 12.40 -9.40 -8.57
N ASP A 60 11.60 -9.65 -9.61
CA ASP A 60 12.06 -9.89 -10.98
C ASP A 60 12.89 -8.71 -11.53
N LEU A 61 12.37 -7.48 -11.42
CA LEU A 61 13.08 -6.28 -11.86
C LEU A 61 14.41 -6.10 -11.11
N GLN A 62 14.41 -6.30 -9.79
CA GLN A 62 15.62 -6.19 -8.99
C GLN A 62 16.65 -7.26 -9.37
N ALA A 63 16.23 -8.52 -9.54
CA ALA A 63 17.11 -9.61 -9.94
C ALA A 63 17.76 -9.36 -11.33
N GLN A 64 17.01 -8.78 -12.27
CA GLN A 64 17.55 -8.39 -13.57
C GLN A 64 18.59 -7.27 -13.43
N ILE A 65 18.35 -6.27 -12.58
CA ILE A 65 19.31 -5.19 -12.31
C ILE A 65 20.57 -5.74 -11.63
N ASP A 66 20.41 -6.61 -10.63
CA ASP A 66 21.53 -7.25 -9.94
C ASP A 66 22.39 -8.06 -10.91
N SER A 67 21.74 -8.86 -11.79
CA SER A 67 22.40 -9.63 -12.84
C SER A 67 23.12 -8.73 -13.85
N TYR A 68 22.52 -7.60 -14.23
CA TYR A 68 23.16 -6.64 -15.14
C TYR A 68 24.49 -6.14 -14.55
N TYR A 69 24.51 -5.78 -13.26
CA TYR A 69 25.74 -5.32 -12.60
C TYR A 69 26.74 -6.44 -12.35
N ALA A 70 26.29 -7.64 -11.96
CA ALA A 70 27.15 -8.82 -11.81
C ALA A 70 27.89 -9.18 -13.12
N ASN A 71 27.25 -8.95 -14.27
CA ASN A 71 27.82 -9.21 -15.60
C ASN A 71 28.58 -8.01 -16.20
N GLY A 72 29.24 -7.21 -15.35
CA GLY A 72 30.09 -6.10 -15.79
C GLY A 72 29.33 -4.84 -16.18
N GLY A 73 28.05 -4.72 -15.81
CA GLY A 73 27.21 -3.55 -16.09
C GLY A 73 27.79 -2.22 -15.61
N ALA A 74 28.65 -2.25 -14.58
CA ALA A 74 29.33 -1.05 -14.06
C ALA A 74 30.31 -0.39 -15.05
N ALA A 75 30.85 -1.15 -16.02
CA ALA A 75 31.74 -0.63 -17.05
C ALA A 75 30.98 -0.08 -18.28
N LYS A 76 29.66 -0.32 -18.37
CA LYS A 76 28.83 0.12 -19.49
C LYS A 76 28.46 1.60 -19.35
N SER A 77 28.19 2.24 -20.49
CA SER A 77 27.77 3.63 -20.53
C SER A 77 26.35 3.81 -19.95
N PHE A 78 26.02 5.04 -19.57
CA PHE A 78 24.66 5.38 -19.13
C PHE A 78 23.61 5.12 -20.21
N ALA A 79 23.95 5.32 -21.49
CA ALA A 79 23.03 5.07 -22.60
C ALA A 79 22.64 3.59 -22.68
N GLU A 80 23.59 2.68 -22.50
CA GLU A 80 23.35 1.23 -22.45
C GLU A 80 22.52 0.84 -21.24
N TYR A 81 22.79 1.41 -20.07
CA TYR A 81 22.00 1.14 -18.86
C TYR A 81 20.56 1.61 -19.01
N LYS A 82 20.34 2.81 -19.58
CA LYS A 82 19.00 3.33 -19.85
C LYS A 82 18.24 2.43 -20.83
N ALA A 83 18.90 1.97 -21.91
CA ALA A 83 18.30 1.05 -22.87
C ALA A 83 17.90 -0.28 -22.21
N PHE A 84 18.78 -0.84 -21.36
CA PHE A 84 18.46 -2.03 -20.57
C PHE A 84 17.24 -1.82 -19.66
N LEU A 85 17.18 -0.71 -18.92
CA LEU A 85 16.03 -0.43 -18.05
C LEU A 85 14.71 -0.29 -18.84
N GLN A 86 14.77 0.22 -20.08
CA GLN A 86 13.61 0.26 -20.98
C GLN A 86 13.23 -1.14 -21.47
N GLU A 87 14.21 -1.96 -21.83
CA GLU A 87 14.03 -3.35 -22.31
C GLU A 87 13.33 -4.22 -21.27
N ILE A 88 13.74 -4.15 -19.99
CA ILE A 88 13.11 -4.93 -18.91
C ILE A 88 11.76 -4.37 -18.44
N GLY A 89 11.33 -3.23 -19.01
CA GLY A 89 10.10 -2.52 -18.66
C GLY A 89 10.15 -1.77 -17.32
N TYR A 90 11.34 -1.48 -16.81
CA TYR A 90 11.52 -0.64 -15.61
C TYR A 90 11.26 0.84 -15.95
N LEU A 91 11.85 1.32 -17.05
CA LEU A 91 11.57 2.64 -17.61
C LEU A 91 10.53 2.51 -18.71
N VAL A 92 9.33 3.03 -18.47
CA VAL A 92 8.24 3.07 -19.46
C VAL A 92 8.23 4.40 -20.22
N PRO A 93 7.66 4.43 -21.44
CA PRO A 93 7.44 5.69 -22.16
C PRO A 93 6.66 6.70 -21.32
N VAL A 94 7.02 7.98 -21.45
CA VAL A 94 6.25 9.07 -20.84
C VAL A 94 4.86 9.09 -21.50
N GLY A 95 3.82 9.17 -20.67
CA GLY A 95 2.44 9.31 -21.14
C GLY A 95 2.16 10.71 -21.68
N GLU A 96 0.97 10.90 -22.25
CA GLU A 96 0.51 12.22 -22.69
C GLU A 96 0.31 13.18 -21.51
N ASP A 97 0.41 14.49 -21.79
CA ASP A 97 0.09 15.52 -20.80
C ASP A 97 -1.37 15.42 -20.36
N PHE A 98 -1.60 15.51 -19.04
CA PHE A 98 -2.94 15.51 -18.47
C PHE A 98 -3.00 16.40 -17.23
N VAL A 99 -4.22 16.79 -16.84
CA VAL A 99 -4.48 17.56 -15.62
C VAL A 99 -5.22 16.68 -14.64
N VAL A 100 -4.71 16.56 -13.42
CA VAL A 100 -5.40 15.88 -12.32
C VAL A 100 -6.61 16.70 -11.85
N SER A 101 -7.73 16.06 -11.56
CA SER A 101 -8.97 16.73 -11.12
C SER A 101 -9.58 16.12 -9.85
N PRO A 102 -8.81 15.98 -8.75
CA PRO A 102 -9.36 15.51 -7.48
C PRO A 102 -10.33 16.54 -6.90
N GLN A 103 -11.40 16.07 -6.25
CA GLN A 103 -12.42 16.89 -5.62
C GLN A 103 -12.50 16.61 -4.13
N ASN A 104 -13.10 17.53 -3.36
CA ASN A 104 -13.32 17.40 -1.91
C ASN A 104 -12.01 17.18 -1.12
N ILE A 105 -10.99 18.00 -1.42
CA ILE A 105 -9.68 17.94 -0.76
C ILE A 105 -9.59 19.07 0.28
N ASP A 106 -9.14 18.74 1.50
CA ASP A 106 -8.89 19.70 2.57
C ASP A 106 -7.84 20.76 2.18
N ALA A 107 -7.98 21.97 2.73
CA ALA A 107 -7.15 23.12 2.37
C ALA A 107 -5.66 22.93 2.69
N GLU A 108 -5.39 22.19 3.77
CA GLU A 108 -4.07 21.80 4.27
C GLU A 108 -3.28 20.99 3.24
N ILE A 109 -3.97 20.30 2.33
CA ILE A 109 -3.38 19.52 1.24
C ILE A 109 -3.42 20.32 -0.07
N ALA A 110 -4.54 20.99 -0.35
CA ALA A 110 -4.79 21.58 -1.68
C ALA A 110 -4.17 22.96 -1.89
N THR A 111 -4.06 23.78 -0.85
CA THR A 111 -3.81 25.23 -1.01
C THR A 111 -2.77 25.81 -0.05
N MET A 112 -2.37 25.05 0.97
CA MET A 112 -1.40 25.49 1.97
C MET A 112 -0.04 24.86 1.71
N ALA A 113 1.02 25.62 1.98
CA ALA A 113 2.38 25.09 2.07
C ALA A 113 2.79 25.07 3.55
N GLY A 114 3.22 23.91 4.04
CA GLY A 114 3.56 23.72 5.45
C GLY A 114 4.30 22.41 5.71
N PRO A 115 4.80 22.21 6.94
CA PRO A 115 5.44 20.97 7.35
C PRO A 115 4.44 19.81 7.38
N GLN A 116 4.89 18.60 7.04
CA GLN A 116 4.15 17.35 7.19
C GLN A 116 4.90 16.43 8.15
N LEU A 117 4.25 16.07 9.26
CA LEU A 117 4.84 15.22 10.29
C LEU A 117 4.55 13.73 10.02
N VAL A 118 5.53 12.87 10.30
CA VAL A 118 5.40 11.40 10.22
C VAL A 118 5.65 10.81 11.60
N VAL A 119 4.66 10.13 12.18
CA VAL A 119 4.74 9.54 13.53
C VAL A 119 4.23 8.09 13.58
N PRO A 120 4.71 7.25 14.52
CA PRO A 120 4.22 5.89 14.65
C PRO A 120 2.88 5.85 15.40
N VAL A 121 1.80 5.51 14.70
CA VAL A 121 0.43 5.48 15.27
C VAL A 121 0.27 4.50 16.45
N LYS A 122 1.12 3.47 16.55
CA LYS A 122 1.14 2.53 17.69
C LYS A 122 1.51 3.18 19.03
N ASN A 123 2.11 4.37 19.02
CA ASN A 123 2.37 5.14 20.22
C ASN A 123 1.34 6.27 20.34
N ALA A 124 0.32 6.05 21.17
CA ALA A 124 -0.77 7.00 21.38
C ALA A 124 -0.28 8.38 21.83
N ARG A 125 0.79 8.45 22.64
CA ARG A 125 1.37 9.73 23.08
C ARG A 125 1.94 10.51 21.90
N PHE A 126 2.65 9.83 20.99
CA PHE A 126 3.19 10.48 19.80
C PHE A 126 2.10 10.88 18.82
N ALA A 127 1.05 10.06 18.65
CA ALA A 127 -0.10 10.41 17.82
C ALA A 127 -0.85 11.65 18.34
N VAL A 128 -1.11 11.75 19.65
CA VAL A 128 -1.76 12.91 20.27
C VAL A 128 -0.87 14.16 20.18
N ASN A 129 0.43 14.03 20.45
CA ASN A 129 1.36 15.14 20.30
C ASN A 129 1.43 15.65 18.86
N ALA A 130 1.38 14.75 17.87
CA ALA A 130 1.35 15.09 16.46
C ALA A 130 0.06 15.81 16.06
N ALA A 131 -1.09 15.36 16.57
CA ALA A 131 -2.36 16.05 16.33
C ALA A 131 -2.35 17.48 16.91
N ASN A 132 -1.72 17.67 18.06
CA ASN A 132 -1.58 18.98 18.73
C ASN A 132 -0.47 19.86 18.16
N SER A 133 0.36 19.36 17.24
CA SER A 133 1.46 20.13 16.65
C SER A 133 1.06 20.88 15.38
N ARG A 134 -0.24 21.08 15.18
CA ARG A 134 -0.78 21.91 14.10
C ARG A 134 -0.54 23.39 14.37
#